data_AF-A0A0Q9YAJ3-F1
#
_entry.id   AF-A0A0Q9YAJ3-F1
#
_cell.length_a   1.000
_cell.length_b   1.000
_cell.length_c   1.000
_cell.angle_alpha   90.00
_cell.angle_beta   90.00
_cell.angle_gamma   90.00
#
_symmetry.space_group_name_H-M   'P 1'
#
loop_
_entity.id
_entity.type
_entity.pdbx_description
1 polymer ?
#
loop_
_entity_poly.entity_id
_entity_poly.type
_entity_poly.pdbx_seq_one_letter_code
_entity_poly.pdbx_strand_id
1 'polypeptide(L)'
;MGTYDDYLIVDDQFYNAIDEFEPEAYYGFQAQDWKETAKIGEDLLKAMGVEDTGGYNEHFHFSSLGYDWNGINQGFGAVLFIGLFIGVVFFVAAGSFLYFRLYADLEDEKQKFSMIGKLGLTDRELSKILTVQLALLFFVPILVAVIHGAVALTALQHMFDFNLFKSSAAVLGTFAIVQIGYFLFIRFNYIRKIKESI
;
A
#
# COMPACT_ATOMS: atom_id res chain seq x y z
N MET A 1 8.52 24.95 -3.99
CA MET A 1 8.86 24.69 -5.40
C MET A 1 7.82 25.40 -6.24
N GLY A 2 8.08 26.65 -6.62
CA GLY A 2 7.19 27.38 -7.51
C GLY A 2 7.44 26.87 -8.92
N THR A 3 6.52 26.07 -9.45
CA THR A 3 6.52 25.75 -10.88
C THR A 3 6.03 26.99 -11.58
N TYR A 4 6.92 27.69 -12.30
CA TYR A 4 6.49 28.69 -13.25
C TYR A 4 5.64 27.98 -14.31
N ASP A 5 4.38 28.39 -14.44
CA ASP A 5 3.42 27.75 -15.35
C ASP A 5 3.73 28.05 -16.82
N ASP A 6 4.48 29.12 -17.09
CA ASP A 6 4.84 29.58 -18.44
C ASP A 6 6.35 29.85 -18.56
N TYR A 7 6.99 29.23 -19.55
CA TYR A 7 8.36 29.53 -19.96
C TYR A 7 8.34 30.26 -21.29
N LEU A 8 8.89 31.47 -21.32
CA LEU A 8 9.05 32.25 -22.56
C LEU A 8 10.52 32.22 -23.00
N ILE A 9 10.78 31.65 -24.17
CA ILE A 9 12.10 31.76 -24.81
C ILE A 9 12.13 33.11 -25.54
N VAL A 10 13.02 34.00 -25.11
CA VAL A 10 13.18 35.34 -25.65
C VAL A 10 14.49 35.46 -26.41
N ASP A 11 14.55 36.34 -27.41
CA ASP A 11 15.79 36.68 -28.10
C ASP A 11 16.64 37.68 -27.31
N ASP A 12 17.90 37.83 -27.70
CA ASP A 12 18.87 38.68 -27.01
C ASP A 12 18.44 40.15 -26.96
N GLN A 13 17.73 40.66 -27.98
CA GLN A 13 17.29 42.05 -27.99
C GLN A 13 16.21 42.28 -26.94
N PHE A 14 15.25 41.35 -26.82
CA PHE A 14 14.23 41.40 -25.77
C PHE A 14 14.83 41.18 -24.38
N TYR A 15 15.74 40.21 -24.24
CA TYR A 15 16.43 39.96 -22.97
C TYR A 15 17.19 41.19 -22.45
N ASN A 16 17.94 41.86 -23.34
CA ASN A 16 18.70 43.07 -22.99
C ASN A 16 17.81 44.31 -22.76
N ALA A 17 16.52 44.26 -23.11
CA ALA A 17 15.58 45.34 -22.87
C ALA A 17 14.88 45.25 -21.50
N ILE A 18 15.15 44.20 -20.71
CA ILE A 18 14.59 44.02 -19.37
C ILE A 18 15.53 44.69 -18.36
N ASP A 19 15.07 45.78 -17.73
CA ASP A 19 15.88 46.60 -16.82
C ASP A 19 16.00 46.02 -15.40
N GLU A 20 15.02 45.25 -14.94
CA GLU A 20 14.97 44.69 -13.57
C GLU A 20 14.59 43.21 -13.60
N PHE A 21 15.57 42.34 -13.34
CA PHE A 21 15.34 40.93 -13.03
C PHE A 21 16.50 40.38 -12.17
N GLU A 22 16.23 39.33 -11.39
CA GLU A 22 17.26 38.58 -10.68
C GLU A 22 17.70 37.38 -11.55
N PRO A 23 18.92 37.40 -12.13
CA PRO A 23 19.39 36.31 -12.97
C PRO A 23 19.67 35.06 -12.13
N GLU A 24 18.93 33.98 -12.38
CA GLU A 24 19.26 32.64 -11.90
C GLU A 24 19.92 31.82 -13.01
N ALA A 25 21.08 31.24 -12.73
CA ALA A 25 21.77 30.33 -13.65
C ALA A 25 21.61 28.88 -13.19
N TYR A 26 21.14 28.02 -14.10
CA TYR A 26 20.98 26.58 -13.85
C TYR A 26 22.05 25.80 -14.61
N TYR A 27 22.87 25.03 -13.88
CA TYR A 27 23.88 24.15 -14.45
C TYR A 27 23.45 22.69 -14.29
N GLY A 28 23.22 22.00 -15.39
CA GLY A 28 22.83 20.59 -15.42
C GLY A 28 23.98 19.70 -15.92
N PHE A 29 24.30 18.65 -15.16
CA PHE A 29 25.25 17.62 -15.58
C PHE A 29 24.54 16.28 -15.71
N GLN A 30 24.68 15.63 -16.87
CA GLN A 30 24.14 14.30 -17.06
C GLN A 30 25.18 13.25 -16.64
N ALA A 31 24.90 12.56 -15.53
CA ALA A 31 25.68 11.40 -15.12
C ALA A 31 25.12 10.13 -15.75
N GLN A 32 26.00 9.31 -16.35
CA GLN A 32 25.67 7.91 -16.62
C GLN A 32 25.56 7.17 -15.28
N ASP A 33 24.68 6.17 -15.20
CA ASP A 33 24.46 5.38 -13.99
C ASP A 33 24.25 6.23 -12.72
N TRP A 34 23.45 7.29 -12.83
CA TRP A 34 23.19 8.28 -11.78
C TRP A 34 22.79 7.69 -10.42
N LYS A 35 22.28 6.45 -10.38
CA LYS A 35 21.96 5.74 -9.13
C LYS A 35 23.21 5.40 -8.31
N GLU A 36 24.36 5.24 -8.95
CA GLU A 36 25.64 4.96 -8.29
C GLU A 36 26.32 6.23 -7.78
N THR A 37 25.85 7.42 -8.18
CA THR A 37 26.44 8.71 -7.80
C THR A 37 25.96 9.22 -6.45
N ALA A 38 25.25 8.42 -5.66
CA ALA A 38 24.72 8.82 -4.35
C ALA A 38 25.83 9.30 -3.41
N LYS A 39 26.92 8.51 -3.31
CA LYS A 39 28.08 8.87 -2.48
C LYS A 39 28.83 10.09 -3.00
N ILE A 40 28.95 10.22 -4.32
CA ILE A 40 29.56 11.41 -4.94
C ILE A 40 28.74 12.65 -4.61
N GLY A 41 27.41 12.57 -4.67
CA GLY A 41 26.51 13.65 -4.27
C GLY A 41 26.68 14.05 -2.80
N GLU A 42 26.76 13.07 -1.91
CA GLU A 42 27.03 13.28 -0.48
C GLU A 42 28.39 13.97 -0.25
N ASP A 43 29.45 13.48 -0.89
CA ASP A 43 30.80 14.04 -0.77
C ASP A 43 30.86 15.48 -1.29
N LEU A 44 30.10 15.80 -2.36
CA LEU A 44 29.99 17.16 -2.88
C LEU A 44 29.23 18.09 -1.93
N LEU A 45 28.09 17.66 -1.37
CA LEU A 45 27.34 18.42 -0.37
C LEU A 45 28.22 18.79 0.83
N LYS A 46 29.04 17.83 1.30
CA LYS A 46 30.05 18.03 2.36
C LYS A 46 31.13 19.02 1.95
N ALA A 47 31.74 18.82 0.78
CA ALA A 47 32.79 19.69 0.28
C ALA A 47 32.33 21.15 0.10
N MET A 48 31.05 21.35 -0.20
CA MET A 48 30.40 22.64 -0.36
C MET A 48 29.85 23.22 0.95
N GLY A 49 29.86 22.46 2.06
CA GLY A 49 29.37 22.91 3.36
C GLY A 49 27.86 23.10 3.42
N VAL A 50 27.09 22.36 2.62
CA VAL A 50 25.62 22.48 2.50
C VAL A 50 24.89 21.18 2.81
N GLU A 51 25.53 20.26 3.54
CA GLU A 51 24.90 18.97 3.92
C GLU A 51 23.70 19.17 4.86
N ASP A 52 23.85 20.02 5.87
CA ASP A 52 22.83 20.24 6.91
C ASP A 52 21.62 21.03 6.39
N THR A 53 21.80 21.79 5.32
CA THR A 53 20.76 22.60 4.69
C THR A 53 20.07 21.88 3.54
N GLY A 54 20.46 20.63 3.24
CA GLY A 54 19.90 19.88 2.12
C GLY A 54 20.27 20.48 0.76
N GLY A 55 21.49 21.03 0.64
CA GLY A 55 22.01 21.57 -0.61
C GLY A 55 21.82 23.08 -0.82
N TYR A 56 21.26 23.79 0.16
CA TYR A 56 20.97 25.22 0.06
C TYR A 56 22.00 26.09 0.78
N ASN A 57 22.39 27.21 0.18
CA ASN A 57 22.96 28.35 0.91
C ASN A 57 22.48 29.68 0.31
N GLU A 58 23.03 30.80 0.79
CA GLU A 58 22.66 32.15 0.34
C GLU A 58 23.02 32.46 -1.12
N HIS A 59 23.82 31.62 -1.79
CA HIS A 59 24.39 31.91 -3.11
C HIS A 59 24.06 30.86 -4.18
N PHE A 60 23.78 29.63 -3.79
CA PHE A 60 23.51 28.52 -4.69
C PHE A 60 22.63 27.45 -4.04
N HIS A 61 22.04 26.64 -4.91
CA HIS A 61 21.43 25.39 -4.54
C HIS A 61 22.08 24.26 -5.34
N PHE A 62 22.50 23.21 -4.65
CA PHE A 62 23.03 21.99 -5.25
C PHE A 62 22.11 20.82 -4.94
N SER A 63 21.70 20.09 -5.97
CA SER A 63 21.00 18.83 -5.84
C SER A 63 21.71 17.73 -6.62
N SER A 64 21.59 16.50 -6.12
CA SER A 64 22.14 15.33 -6.79
C SER A 64 21.10 14.23 -6.78
N LEU A 65 20.61 13.88 -7.98
CA LEU A 65 19.54 12.90 -8.13
C LEU A 65 19.87 11.56 -7.45
N GLY A 66 21.13 11.12 -7.52
CA GLY A 66 21.58 9.89 -6.86
C GLY A 66 21.50 9.96 -5.34
N TYR A 67 21.90 11.10 -4.75
CA TYR A 67 21.85 11.33 -3.30
C TYR A 67 20.41 11.45 -2.82
N ASP A 68 19.61 12.31 -3.46
CA ASP A 68 18.22 12.56 -3.11
C ASP A 68 17.39 11.29 -3.19
N TRP A 69 17.56 10.52 -4.27
CA TRP A 69 16.90 9.22 -4.44
C TRP A 69 17.31 8.22 -3.35
N ASN A 70 18.59 8.17 -3.00
CA ASN A 70 19.07 7.28 -1.95
C ASN A 70 18.47 7.64 -0.60
N GLY A 71 18.42 8.93 -0.26
CA GLY A 71 17.77 9.43 0.97
C GLY A 71 16.28 9.07 1.04
N ILE A 72 15.53 9.31 -0.05
CA ILE A 72 14.12 8.89 -0.17
C ILE A 72 13.99 7.37 0.05
N ASN A 73 14.83 6.59 -0.63
CA ASN A 73 14.72 5.13 -0.59
C ASN A 73 15.09 4.55 0.79
N GLN A 74 16.04 5.15 1.51
CA GLN A 74 16.36 4.78 2.90
C GLN A 74 15.18 5.10 3.84
N GLY A 75 14.61 6.31 3.74
CA GLY A 75 13.50 6.74 4.59
C GLY A 75 12.23 5.90 4.37
N PHE A 76 11.78 5.76 3.12
CA PHE A 76 10.61 4.95 2.80
C PHE A 76 10.87 3.46 2.93
N GLY A 77 12.10 2.99 2.71
CA GLY A 77 12.47 1.58 2.87
C GLY A 77 12.19 1.05 4.28
N ALA A 78 12.57 1.81 5.31
CA ALA A 78 12.28 1.46 6.71
C ALA A 78 10.77 1.45 6.99
N VAL A 79 10.03 2.46 6.53
CA VAL A 79 8.57 2.55 6.70
C VAL A 79 7.85 1.37 6.03
N LEU A 80 8.24 1.03 4.80
CA LEU A 80 7.66 -0.09 4.06
C LEU A 80 7.98 -1.43 4.73
N PHE A 81 9.21 -1.61 5.24
CA PHE A 81 9.59 -2.82 5.97
C PHE A 81 8.76 -3.00 7.25
N ILE A 82 8.66 -1.94 8.07
CA ILE A 82 7.86 -1.96 9.30
C ILE A 82 6.38 -2.19 8.97
N GLY A 83 5.85 -1.47 7.97
CA GLY A 83 4.47 -1.61 7.52
C GLY A 83 4.14 -3.03 7.05
N LEU A 84 5.04 -3.66 6.26
CA LEU A 84 4.88 -5.04 5.82
C LEU A 84 4.93 -6.01 7.00
N PHE A 85 5.90 -5.85 7.91
CA PHE A 85 6.02 -6.72 9.09
C PHE A 85 4.78 -6.66 9.97
N ILE A 86 4.31 -5.45 10.29
CA ILE A 86 3.07 -5.23 11.04
C ILE A 86 1.89 -5.84 10.32
N GLY A 87 1.79 -5.64 8.99
CA GLY A 87 0.75 -6.24 8.15
C GLY A 87 0.73 -7.76 8.23
N VAL A 88 1.88 -8.42 8.14
CA VAL A 88 2.01 -9.89 8.26
C VAL A 88 1.59 -10.36 9.65
N VAL A 89 2.02 -9.69 10.71
CA VAL A 89 1.65 -10.04 12.09
C VAL A 89 0.14 -9.93 12.29
N PHE A 90 -0.48 -8.83 11.86
CA PHE A 90 -1.95 -8.68 11.94
C PHE A 90 -2.68 -9.69 11.06
N PHE A 91 -2.15 -10.02 9.88
CA PHE A 91 -2.75 -11.04 9.01
C PHE A 91 -2.76 -12.42 9.67
N VAL A 92 -1.64 -12.84 10.26
CA VAL A 92 -1.54 -14.12 10.99
C VAL A 92 -2.44 -14.10 12.22
N ALA A 93 -2.49 -13.00 12.96
CA ALA A 93 -3.37 -12.85 14.13
C ALA A 93 -4.86 -12.95 13.74
N ALA A 94 -5.28 -12.27 12.67
CA ALA A 94 -6.65 -12.34 12.15
C ALA A 94 -7.00 -13.76 11.67
N GLY A 95 -6.09 -14.42 10.96
CA GLY A 95 -6.26 -15.82 10.53
C GLY A 95 -6.40 -16.78 11.72
N SER A 96 -5.59 -16.58 12.76
CA SER A 96 -5.61 -17.38 13.99
C SER A 96 -6.91 -17.16 14.78
N PHE A 97 -7.36 -15.91 14.90
CA PHE A 97 -8.63 -15.58 15.53
C PHE A 97 -9.81 -16.28 14.84
N LEU A 98 -9.82 -16.26 13.52
CA LEU A 98 -10.85 -16.91 12.72
C LEU A 98 -10.83 -18.42 12.86
N TYR A 99 -9.63 -19.03 12.88
CA TYR A 99 -9.47 -20.46 13.15
C TYR A 99 -10.01 -20.85 14.53
N PHE A 100 -9.65 -20.11 15.59
CA PHE A 100 -10.12 -20.40 16.93
C PHE A 100 -11.63 -20.21 17.06
N ARG A 101 -12.19 -19.18 16.41
CA ARG A 101 -13.63 -18.96 16.40
C ARG A 101 -14.37 -20.14 15.77
N LEU A 102 -13.90 -20.61 14.60
CA LEU A 102 -14.46 -21.78 13.93
C LEU A 102 -14.32 -23.06 14.74
N TYR A 103 -13.20 -23.23 15.44
CA TYR A 103 -12.97 -24.41 16.27
C TYR A 103 -13.85 -24.42 17.52
N ALA A 104 -13.97 -23.28 18.20
CA ALA A 104 -14.81 -23.14 19.39
C ALA A 104 -16.30 -23.34 19.08
N ASP A 105 -16.77 -22.81 17.96
CA ASP A 105 -18.17 -22.93 17.54
C ASP A 105 -18.50 -24.33 16.94
N LEU A 106 -17.49 -25.15 16.61
CA LEU A 106 -17.67 -26.42 15.88
C LEU A 106 -18.48 -27.47 16.67
N GLU A 107 -18.21 -27.64 17.96
CA GLU A 107 -18.89 -28.66 18.78
C GLU A 107 -20.37 -28.33 18.98
N ASP A 108 -20.66 -27.06 19.28
CA ASP A 108 -22.03 -26.56 19.42
C ASP A 108 -22.79 -26.67 18.08
N GLU A 109 -22.14 -26.33 16.97
CA GLU A 109 -22.74 -26.50 15.64
C GLU A 109 -23.06 -27.96 15.34
N LYS A 110 -22.14 -28.89 15.60
CA LYS A 110 -22.37 -30.33 15.38
C LYS A 110 -23.60 -30.83 16.14
N GLN A 111 -23.74 -30.48 17.41
CA GLN A 111 -24.92 -30.87 18.19
C GLN A 111 -26.21 -30.27 17.61
N LYS A 112 -26.18 -28.98 17.30
CA LYS A 112 -27.35 -28.26 16.75
C LYS A 112 -27.79 -28.85 15.41
N PHE A 113 -26.84 -29.15 14.54
CA PHE A 113 -27.12 -29.74 13.23
C PHE A 113 -27.52 -31.21 13.32
N SER A 114 -26.96 -32.00 14.25
CA SER A 114 -27.42 -33.38 14.50
C SER A 114 -28.90 -33.41 14.94
N MET A 115 -29.33 -32.46 15.76
CA MET A 115 -30.74 -32.34 16.17
C MET A 115 -31.65 -31.94 15.01
N ILE A 116 -31.23 -30.97 14.19
CA ILE A 116 -32.01 -30.49 13.04
C ILE A 116 -32.04 -31.54 11.92
N GLY A 117 -30.97 -32.31 11.72
CA GLY A 117 -30.92 -33.42 10.77
C GLY A 117 -31.96 -34.50 11.06
N LYS A 118 -32.22 -34.79 12.35
CA LYS A 118 -33.29 -35.72 12.77
C LYS A 118 -34.70 -35.23 12.42
N LEU A 119 -34.88 -33.95 12.09
CA LEU A 119 -36.14 -33.36 11.65
C LEU A 119 -36.30 -33.38 10.11
N GLY A 120 -35.37 -34.01 9.37
CA GLY A 120 -35.46 -34.20 7.92
C GLY A 120 -34.74 -33.15 7.09
N LEU A 121 -33.80 -32.40 7.68
CA LEU A 121 -32.99 -31.43 6.94
C LEU A 121 -32.09 -32.12 5.91
N THR A 122 -32.08 -31.61 4.68
CA THR A 122 -31.24 -32.17 3.61
C THR A 122 -29.79 -31.68 3.68
N ASP A 123 -28.85 -32.47 3.16
CA ASP A 123 -27.43 -32.09 3.06
C ASP A 123 -27.19 -30.75 2.33
N ARG A 124 -28.06 -30.43 1.37
CA ARG A 124 -28.02 -29.18 0.61
C ARG A 124 -28.36 -27.98 1.49
N GLU A 125 -29.40 -28.10 2.31
CA GLU A 125 -29.81 -27.06 3.24
C GLU A 125 -28.75 -26.85 4.32
N LEU A 126 -28.20 -27.94 4.87
CA LEU A 126 -27.09 -27.89 5.82
C LEU A 126 -25.89 -27.12 5.24
N SER A 127 -25.46 -27.53 4.04
CA SER A 127 -24.31 -26.90 3.37
C SER A 127 -24.56 -25.42 3.08
N LYS A 128 -25.80 -25.03 2.79
CA LYS A 128 -26.19 -23.64 2.55
C LYS A 128 -26.09 -22.79 3.83
N ILE A 129 -26.61 -23.28 4.95
CA ILE A 129 -26.55 -22.57 6.24
C ILE A 129 -25.10 -22.34 6.65
N LEU A 130 -24.27 -23.40 6.61
CA LEU A 130 -22.85 -23.32 6.93
C LEU A 130 -22.11 -22.33 6.00
N THR A 131 -22.44 -22.33 4.71
CA THR A 131 -21.81 -21.41 3.75
C THR A 131 -22.15 -19.96 4.08
N VAL A 132 -23.40 -19.65 4.44
CA VAL A 132 -23.81 -18.27 4.77
C VAL A 132 -23.12 -17.78 6.04
N GLN A 133 -23.05 -18.62 7.08
CA GLN A 133 -22.38 -18.26 8.32
C GLN A 133 -20.88 -18.00 8.12
N LEU A 134 -20.21 -18.89 7.38
CA LEU A 134 -18.81 -18.68 6.97
C LEU A 134 -18.65 -17.41 6.11
N ALA A 135 -19.56 -17.17 5.17
CA ALA A 135 -19.47 -16.00 4.30
C ALA A 135 -19.61 -14.70 5.10
N LEU A 136 -20.53 -14.63 6.06
CA LEU A 136 -20.66 -13.46 6.93
C LEU A 136 -19.40 -13.23 7.76
N LEU A 137 -18.83 -14.29 8.33
CA LEU A 137 -17.62 -14.23 9.13
C LEU A 137 -16.40 -13.70 8.33
N PHE A 138 -16.31 -14.05 7.04
CA PHE A 138 -15.20 -13.66 6.17
C PHE A 138 -15.42 -12.32 5.49
N PHE A 139 -16.57 -12.11 4.84
CA PHE A 139 -16.76 -10.99 3.92
C PHE A 139 -17.22 -9.71 4.61
N VAL A 140 -17.94 -9.78 5.73
CA VAL A 140 -18.40 -8.55 6.43
C VAL A 140 -17.21 -7.72 6.94
N PRO A 141 -16.24 -8.27 7.68
CA PRO A 141 -15.08 -7.50 8.12
C PRO A 141 -14.26 -6.93 6.94
N ILE A 142 -14.19 -7.69 5.84
CA ILE A 142 -13.42 -7.31 4.67
C ILE A 142 -14.07 -6.20 3.88
N LEU A 143 -15.39 -6.22 3.71
CA LEU A 143 -16.10 -5.10 3.10
C LEU A 143 -15.85 -3.81 3.86
N VAL A 144 -15.90 -3.86 5.19
CA VAL A 144 -15.58 -2.71 6.05
C VAL A 144 -14.13 -2.25 5.84
N ALA A 145 -13.18 -3.19 5.82
CA ALA A 145 -11.76 -2.88 5.59
C ALA A 145 -11.50 -2.27 4.20
N VAL A 146 -12.15 -2.78 3.15
CA VAL A 146 -12.03 -2.25 1.78
C VAL A 146 -12.61 -0.85 1.67
N ILE A 147 -13.78 -0.61 2.27
CA ILE A 147 -14.38 0.73 2.30
C ILE A 147 -13.45 1.71 3.03
N HIS A 148 -12.96 1.34 4.21
CA HIS A 148 -12.05 2.17 4.99
C HIS A 148 -10.74 2.45 4.22
N GLY A 149 -10.17 1.42 3.61
CA GLY A 149 -8.97 1.53 2.77
C GLY A 149 -9.18 2.42 1.54
N ALA A 150 -10.33 2.32 0.88
CA ALA A 150 -10.65 3.17 -0.27
C ALA A 150 -10.73 4.66 0.10
N VAL A 151 -11.34 4.98 1.24
CA VAL A 151 -11.39 6.36 1.77
C VAL A 151 -9.98 6.86 2.08
N ALA A 152 -9.16 6.06 2.78
CA ALA A 152 -7.79 6.43 3.12
C ALA A 152 -6.90 6.63 1.87
N LEU A 153 -7.02 5.75 0.87
CA LEU A 153 -6.30 5.86 -0.40
C LEU A 153 -6.71 7.09 -1.21
N THR A 154 -7.99 7.45 -1.18
CA THR A 154 -8.48 8.67 -1.84
C THR A 154 -7.90 9.92 -1.18
N ALA A 155 -7.87 9.96 0.15
CA ALA A 155 -7.21 11.04 0.89
C ALA A 155 -5.71 11.12 0.58
N LEU A 156 -5.02 9.97 0.51
CA LEU A 156 -3.61 9.87 0.16
C LEU A 156 -3.33 10.37 -1.26
N GLN A 157 -4.16 10.00 -2.23
CA GLN A 157 -4.07 10.45 -3.62
C GLN A 157 -4.16 11.98 -3.71
N HIS A 158 -5.10 12.60 -2.98
CA HIS A 158 -5.20 14.07 -2.96
C HIS A 158 -4.03 14.74 -2.23
N MET A 159 -3.47 14.10 -1.20
CA MET A 159 -2.34 14.66 -0.44
C MET A 159 -1.06 14.73 -1.28
N PHE A 160 -0.84 13.75 -2.16
CA PHE A 160 0.37 13.66 -2.98
C PHE A 160 0.17 14.03 -4.46
N ASP A 161 -1.05 14.40 -4.86
CA ASP A 161 -1.43 14.67 -6.25
C ASP A 161 -1.02 13.56 -7.25
N PHE A 162 -1.00 12.30 -6.77
CA PHE A 162 -0.65 11.13 -7.57
C PHE A 162 -1.87 10.24 -7.78
N ASN A 163 -2.08 9.79 -9.01
CA ASN A 163 -3.11 8.80 -9.31
C ASN A 163 -2.67 7.40 -8.82
N LEU A 164 -3.21 6.99 -7.67
CA LEU A 164 -2.93 5.69 -7.06
C LEU A 164 -3.96 4.61 -7.46
N PHE A 165 -4.92 4.93 -8.34
CA PHE A 165 -6.03 4.03 -8.65
C PHE A 165 -5.55 2.68 -9.20
N LYS A 166 -4.62 2.70 -10.15
CA LYS A 166 -4.10 1.47 -10.79
C LYS A 166 -3.39 0.57 -9.78
N SER A 167 -2.49 1.13 -8.97
CA SER A 167 -1.74 0.39 -7.95
C SER A 167 -2.68 -0.16 -6.86
N SER A 168 -3.63 0.67 -6.40
CA SER A 168 -4.64 0.29 -5.41
C SER A 168 -5.54 -0.84 -5.91
N ALA A 169 -6.02 -0.74 -7.15
CA ALA A 169 -6.86 -1.75 -7.77
C ALA A 169 -6.12 -3.09 -7.92
N ALA A 170 -4.82 -3.06 -8.28
CA ALA A 170 -4.00 -4.27 -8.38
C ALA A 170 -3.83 -4.95 -7.01
N VAL A 171 -3.57 -4.19 -5.96
CA VAL A 171 -3.42 -4.72 -4.58
C VAL A 171 -4.74 -5.27 -4.05
N LEU A 172 -5.82 -4.49 -4.12
CA LEU A 172 -7.15 -4.92 -3.66
C LEU A 172 -7.67 -6.11 -4.46
N GLY A 173 -7.42 -6.14 -5.77
CA GLY A 173 -7.79 -7.25 -6.64
C GLY A 173 -7.03 -8.53 -6.28
N THR A 174 -5.72 -8.45 -6.05
CA THR A 174 -4.90 -9.59 -5.61
C THR A 174 -5.37 -10.10 -4.25
N PHE A 175 -5.63 -9.20 -3.31
CA PHE A 175 -6.17 -9.55 -2.00
C PHE A 175 -7.53 -10.24 -2.10
N ALA A 176 -8.44 -9.73 -2.94
CA ALA A 176 -9.75 -10.34 -3.17
C ALA A 176 -9.63 -11.77 -3.75
N ILE A 177 -8.71 -12.00 -4.69
CA ILE A 177 -8.46 -13.33 -5.27
C ILE A 177 -7.97 -14.30 -4.18
N VAL A 178 -6.97 -13.89 -3.39
CA VAL A 178 -6.44 -14.70 -2.28
C VAL A 178 -7.55 -14.99 -1.26
N GLN A 179 -8.37 -14.00 -0.94
CA GLN A 179 -9.48 -14.14 0.00
C GLN A 179 -10.54 -15.12 -0.46
N ILE A 180 -10.93 -15.04 -1.74
CA ILE A 180 -11.90 -15.99 -2.33
C ILE A 180 -11.31 -17.42 -2.28
N GLY A 181 -10.03 -17.58 -2.62
CA GLY A 181 -9.34 -18.86 -2.51
C GLY A 181 -9.35 -19.41 -1.09
N TYR A 182 -9.02 -18.57 -0.11
CA TYR A 182 -9.02 -18.94 1.32
C TYR A 182 -10.43 -19.31 1.82
N PHE A 183 -11.45 -18.53 1.45
CA PHE A 183 -12.85 -18.84 1.77
C PHE A 183 -13.29 -20.19 1.20
N LEU A 184 -12.99 -20.48 -0.06
CA LEU A 184 -13.33 -21.75 -0.70
C LEU A 184 -12.63 -22.93 -0.01
N PHE A 185 -11.35 -22.77 0.33
CA PHE A 185 -10.59 -23.79 1.05
C PHE A 185 -11.19 -24.10 2.42
N ILE A 186 -11.48 -23.07 3.23
CA ILE A 186 -12.06 -23.25 4.56
C ILE A 186 -13.46 -23.85 4.46
N ARG A 187 -14.31 -23.31 3.57
CA ARG A 187 -15.66 -23.84 3.32
C ARG A 187 -15.64 -25.32 2.98
N PHE A 188 -14.76 -25.74 2.06
CA PHE A 188 -14.64 -27.14 1.66
C PHE A 188 -14.28 -28.03 2.85
N ASN A 189 -13.25 -27.64 3.61
CA ASN A 189 -12.79 -28.42 4.76
C ASN A 189 -13.83 -28.47 5.89
N TYR A 190 -14.52 -27.36 6.16
CA TYR A 190 -15.49 -27.25 7.24
C TYR A 190 -16.74 -28.10 6.96
N ILE A 191 -17.31 -27.99 5.75
CA ILE A 191 -18.49 -28.80 5.36
C ILE A 191 -18.15 -30.29 5.36
N ARG A 192 -16.97 -30.68 4.88
CA ARG A 192 -16.52 -32.08 4.92
C ARG A 192 -16.45 -32.61 6.35
N LYS A 193 -15.80 -31.87 7.27
CA LYS A 193 -15.66 -32.27 8.68
C LYS A 193 -16.99 -32.41 9.41
N ILE A 194 -17.98 -31.58 9.10
CA ILE A 194 -19.31 -31.68 9.72
C ILE A 194 -20.05 -32.92 9.20
N LYS A 195 -20.04 -33.15 7.88
CA LYS A 195 -20.69 -34.31 7.27
C LYS A 195 -20.11 -35.66 7.73
N GLU A 196 -18.81 -35.72 7.98
CA GLU A 196 -18.17 -36.93 8.52
C GLU A 196 -18.51 -37.20 10.00
N SER A 197 -19.09 -36.21 10.70
CA SER A 197 -19.36 -36.29 12.14
C SER A 197 -20.83 -36.46 12.52
N ILE A 198 -21.72 -36.48 11.54
CA ILE A 198 -23.17 -36.71 11.67
C ILE A 198 -23.47 -38.09 11.09
#